data_AF-A0A858TZU5-F1
#
_entry.id   AF-A0A858TZU5-F1
#
_cell.length_a   1.000
_cell.length_b   1.000
_cell.length_c   1.000
_cell.angle_alpha   90.00
_cell.angle_beta   90.00
_cell.angle_gamma   90.00
#
_symmetry.space_group_name_H-M   'P 1'
#
loop_
_entity.id
_entity.type
_entity.pdbx_description
1 polymer ?
#
loop_
_entity_poly.entity_id
_entity_poly.type
_entity_poly.pdbx_seq_one_letter_code
_entity_poly.pdbx_strand_id
1 'polypeptide(L)'
;MESNDNKNEMNLNNLETKKVGAPNRKNKKKIVATTAMFLGILVPIVAVIAIPLAVNSKANIKRSKFFPDDANKVELSETNNEAIFTQNSGNRIDIMSTNLGTINKMDNDSKSQEHGVRYKNELKFFSASPELNSIVSKILDRHDITNITETKSKIYSIDLKEIFDKYNEDRKSKVTTKEFFLSIKNLVTSISYYYYDNDSIHYFDQKEGYLGYLTAEFFKKIYKYLQENEMATFKIKEAKLEAFIELESDFKTIKSLNFENKVIIETEKVSVENK
;
A
#
# COMPACT_ATOMS: atom_id res chain seq x y z
N MET A 1 -62.70 -21.09 78.74
CA MET A 1 -63.35 -20.38 77.63
C MET A 1 -62.90 -18.94 77.71
N GLU A 2 -62.47 -18.38 76.57
CA GLU A 2 -62.18 -16.95 76.34
C GLU A 2 -61.00 -16.36 77.17
N SER A 3 -60.17 -15.45 76.69
CA SER A 3 -59.93 -14.86 75.37
C SER A 3 -58.58 -14.08 75.43
N ASN A 4 -58.09 -13.74 74.23
CA ASN A 4 -57.43 -12.47 73.87
C ASN A 4 -56.06 -12.09 74.46
N ASP A 5 -55.08 -12.15 73.56
CA ASP A 5 -54.38 -11.01 72.96
C ASP A 5 -53.91 -9.82 73.82
N ASN A 6 -52.60 -9.60 73.69
CA ASN A 6 -51.89 -8.33 73.54
C ASN A 6 -51.74 -7.42 74.76
N LYS A 7 -50.49 -7.29 75.25
CA LYS A 7 -49.56 -6.22 74.80
C LYS A 7 -48.23 -6.22 75.57
N ASN A 8 -47.25 -5.67 74.86
CA ASN A 8 -46.05 -4.97 75.31
C ASN A 8 -44.73 -5.75 75.39
N GLU A 9 -43.98 -5.49 74.33
CA GLU A 9 -42.54 -5.65 74.16
C GLU A 9 -41.70 -4.78 75.12
N MET A 10 -40.42 -5.14 75.12
CA MET A 10 -39.23 -4.46 75.64
C MET A 10 -39.05 -4.55 77.17
N ASN A 11 -37.95 -5.10 77.70
CA ASN A 11 -36.60 -4.81 77.27
C ASN A 11 -35.57 -5.87 77.70
N LEU A 12 -34.46 -5.85 76.96
CA LEU A 12 -33.21 -6.61 77.11
C LEU A 12 -32.78 -6.86 78.56
N ASN A 13 -32.39 -8.11 78.87
CA ASN A 13 -30.99 -8.47 79.17
C ASN A 13 -30.89 -9.92 79.65
N ASN A 14 -29.92 -10.62 79.06
CA ASN A 14 -29.29 -11.89 79.44
C ASN A 14 -29.45 -12.95 78.36
N LEU A 15 -28.35 -13.23 77.68
CA LEU A 15 -27.84 -14.60 77.58
C LEU A 15 -26.44 -14.57 76.96
N GLU A 16 -25.47 -14.70 77.86
CA GLU A 16 -24.37 -15.65 77.75
C GLU A 16 -23.47 -15.60 76.50
N THR A 17 -22.30 -15.04 76.75
CA THR A 17 -20.99 -15.49 76.26
C THR A 17 -20.95 -16.94 75.79
N LYS A 18 -20.91 -17.16 74.47
CA LYS A 18 -20.28 -18.33 73.85
C LYS A 18 -19.02 -17.91 73.11
N LYS A 19 -17.92 -18.57 73.50
CA LYS A 19 -16.54 -18.32 73.10
C LYS A 19 -16.37 -18.07 71.59
N VAL A 20 -15.70 -16.96 71.28
CA VAL A 20 -15.15 -16.64 69.96
C VAL A 20 -14.14 -17.73 69.57
N GLY A 21 -14.53 -18.60 68.63
CA GLY A 21 -13.60 -19.46 67.91
C GLY A 21 -12.78 -18.61 66.96
N ALA A 22 -11.46 -18.58 67.16
CA ALA A 22 -10.53 -17.85 66.30
C ALA A 22 -10.74 -18.19 64.80
N PRO A 23 -10.80 -17.20 63.89
CA PRO A 23 -10.92 -17.48 62.47
C PRO A 23 -9.69 -18.25 62.01
N ASN A 24 -9.95 -19.41 61.41
CA ASN A 24 -8.98 -20.46 61.10
C ASN A 24 -7.85 -19.93 60.17
N ARG A 25 -6.76 -19.40 60.75
CA ARG A 25 -5.57 -18.84 60.05
C ARG A 25 -4.92 -19.82 59.06
N LYS A 26 -5.13 -21.13 59.23
CA LYS A 26 -4.59 -22.17 58.35
C LYS A 26 -5.21 -22.17 56.94
N ASN A 27 -6.48 -21.79 56.80
CA ASN A 27 -7.17 -21.81 55.51
C ASN A 27 -6.83 -20.60 54.63
N LYS A 28 -6.63 -19.41 55.21
CA LYS A 28 -6.17 -18.22 54.48
C LYS A 28 -4.75 -18.38 53.91
N LYS A 29 -3.83 -19.00 54.67
CA LYS A 29 -2.48 -19.31 54.17
C LYS A 29 -2.49 -20.33 53.03
N LYS A 30 -3.38 -21.33 53.08
CA LYS A 30 -3.55 -22.29 51.97
C LYS A 30 -4.09 -21.60 50.71
N ILE A 31 -5.10 -20.74 50.83
CA ILE A 31 -5.62 -19.99 49.68
C ILE A 31 -4.53 -19.11 49.07
N VAL A 32 -3.78 -18.35 49.89
CA VAL A 32 -2.68 -17.50 49.39
C VAL A 32 -1.56 -18.33 48.75
N ALA A 33 -1.19 -19.47 49.34
CA ALA A 33 -0.19 -20.37 48.77
C ALA A 33 -0.66 -21.01 47.45
N THR A 34 -1.93 -21.41 47.37
CA THR A 34 -2.54 -21.96 46.15
C THR A 34 -2.65 -20.88 45.07
N THR A 35 -3.08 -19.65 45.39
CA THR A 35 -3.10 -18.52 44.45
C THR A 35 -1.69 -18.16 43.97
N ALA A 36 -0.68 -18.15 44.86
CA ALA A 36 0.71 -17.92 44.49
C ALA A 36 1.26 -19.04 43.59
N MET A 37 0.87 -20.29 43.83
CA MET A 37 1.23 -21.43 42.99
C MET A 37 0.59 -21.32 41.60
N PHE A 38 -0.69 -20.94 41.51
CA PHE A 38 -1.37 -20.71 40.23
C PHE A 38 -0.80 -19.51 39.47
N LEU A 39 -0.47 -18.41 40.16
CA LEU A 39 0.23 -17.27 39.56
C LEU A 39 1.63 -17.68 39.08
N GLY A 40 2.35 -18.48 39.86
CA GLY A 40 3.66 -19.02 39.51
C GLY A 40 3.64 -19.96 38.30
N ILE A 41 2.49 -20.54 37.94
CA ILE A 41 2.31 -21.35 36.73
C ILE A 41 1.80 -20.49 35.56
N LEU A 42 0.83 -19.61 35.80
CA LEU A 42 0.22 -18.78 34.76
C LEU A 42 1.18 -17.73 34.20
N VAL A 43 1.97 -17.08 35.06
CA VAL A 43 2.93 -16.05 34.63
C VAL A 43 3.98 -16.59 33.64
N PRO A 44 4.65 -17.73 33.88
CA PRO A 44 5.58 -18.28 32.89
C PRO A 44 4.90 -18.77 31.61
N ILE A 45 3.67 -19.31 31.67
CA ILE A 45 2.92 -19.69 30.46
C ILE A 45 2.60 -18.45 29.60
N VAL A 46 2.10 -17.37 30.23
CA VAL A 46 1.84 -16.10 29.54
C VAL A 46 3.14 -15.50 29.02
N ALA A 47 4.24 -15.58 29.77
CA ALA A 47 5.55 -15.08 29.33
C ALA A 47 6.10 -15.89 28.13
N VAL A 48 5.97 -17.22 28.12
CA VAL A 48 6.39 -18.09 27.01
C VAL A 48 5.60 -17.81 25.73
N ILE A 49 4.36 -17.33 25.83
CA ILE A 49 3.54 -16.97 24.67
C ILE A 49 3.76 -15.50 24.27
N ALA A 50 3.70 -14.59 25.23
CA ALA A 50 3.73 -13.16 25.02
C ALA A 50 5.13 -12.63 24.70
N ILE A 51 6.22 -13.21 25.23
CA ILE A 51 7.58 -12.76 24.92
C ILE A 51 7.94 -13.07 23.47
N PRO A 52 7.75 -14.27 22.91
CA PRO A 52 7.98 -14.49 21.49
C PRO A 52 7.05 -13.65 20.62
N LEU A 53 5.78 -13.47 21.00
CA LEU A 53 4.84 -12.60 20.29
C LEU A 53 5.29 -11.13 20.32
N ALA A 54 5.77 -10.61 21.45
CA ALA A 54 6.24 -9.23 21.61
C ALA A 54 7.63 -8.99 20.99
N VAL A 55 8.49 -10.01 20.99
CA VAL A 55 9.82 -9.96 20.35
C VAL A 55 9.69 -10.12 18.83
N ASN A 56 8.76 -10.94 18.33
CA ASN A 56 8.37 -10.98 16.91
C ASN A 56 7.40 -9.86 16.50
N SER A 57 6.82 -9.13 17.45
CA SER A 57 6.02 -7.93 17.15
C SER A 57 6.88 -6.70 16.90
N LYS A 58 8.19 -6.85 16.67
CA LYS A 58 8.98 -5.84 15.94
C LYS A 58 8.37 -5.66 14.56
N ALA A 59 7.34 -4.83 14.51
CA ALA A 59 6.78 -4.12 13.37
C ALA A 59 7.01 -4.80 12.01
N ASN A 60 6.50 -6.02 11.84
CA ASN A 60 6.09 -6.47 10.52
C ASN A 60 4.84 -5.65 10.16
N ILE A 61 5.04 -4.36 9.86
CA ILE A 61 4.03 -3.52 9.23
C ILE A 61 3.75 -4.21 7.90
N LYS A 62 2.70 -5.04 7.87
CA LYS A 62 2.28 -5.75 6.67
C LYS A 62 1.77 -4.71 5.67
N ARG A 63 2.69 -4.18 4.85
CA ARG A 63 2.35 -3.38 3.68
C ARG A 63 1.54 -4.28 2.75
N SER A 64 0.24 -4.02 2.66
CA SER A 64 -0.70 -4.87 1.92
C SER A 64 -1.73 -4.07 1.14
N LYS A 65 -1.81 -2.75 1.38
CA LYS A 65 -2.75 -1.86 0.74
C LYS A 65 -2.08 -1.08 -0.38
N PHE A 66 -2.89 -0.61 -1.32
CA PHE A 66 -2.46 0.33 -2.35
C PHE A 66 -3.34 1.57 -2.30
N PHE A 67 -2.78 2.69 -2.73
CA PHE A 67 -3.56 3.87 -3.07
C PHE A 67 -4.10 3.68 -4.49
N PRO A 68 -5.41 3.43 -4.66
CA PRO A 68 -5.96 3.27 -5.98
C PRO A 68 -5.96 4.60 -6.72
N ASP A 69 -5.90 4.49 -8.04
CA ASP A 69 -6.25 5.57 -8.93
C ASP A 69 -7.77 5.81 -8.96
N ASP A 70 -8.17 7.00 -9.37
CA ASP A 70 -9.58 7.42 -9.36
C ASP A 70 -10.17 7.25 -10.76
N ALA A 71 -11.22 6.43 -10.87
CA ALA A 71 -11.94 6.19 -12.11
C ALA A 71 -12.52 7.48 -12.72
N ASN A 72 -12.91 8.46 -11.89
CA ASN A 72 -13.46 9.73 -12.37
C ASN A 72 -12.41 10.64 -13.00
N LYS A 73 -11.13 10.39 -12.74
CA LYS A 73 -10.00 11.14 -13.32
C LYS A 73 -9.44 10.50 -14.58
N VAL A 74 -10.02 9.39 -15.04
CA VAL A 74 -9.69 8.77 -16.31
C VAL A 74 -10.66 9.28 -17.37
N GLU A 75 -10.15 10.03 -18.32
CA GLU A 75 -10.90 10.60 -19.43
C GLU A 75 -10.67 9.77 -20.70
N LEU A 76 -11.72 9.67 -21.51
CA LEU A 76 -11.66 9.13 -22.86
C LEU A 76 -12.21 10.20 -23.79
N SER A 77 -11.39 10.63 -24.75
CA SER A 77 -11.80 11.48 -25.86
C SER A 77 -11.61 10.71 -27.16
N GLU A 78 -12.61 10.74 -28.01
CA GLU A 78 -12.56 10.12 -29.33
C GLU A 78 -12.52 11.20 -30.41
N THR A 79 -11.60 11.06 -31.35
CA THR A 79 -11.59 11.78 -32.62
C THR A 79 -11.83 10.77 -33.75
N ASN A 80 -12.02 11.23 -34.99
CA ASN A 80 -12.44 10.36 -36.10
C ASN A 80 -11.66 9.04 -36.22
N ASN A 81 -10.35 9.05 -35.94
CA ASN A 81 -9.49 7.88 -36.04
C ASN A 81 -8.65 7.61 -34.76
N GLU A 82 -8.91 8.29 -33.64
CA GLU A 82 -8.10 8.12 -32.43
C GLU A 82 -8.94 8.07 -31.16
N ALA A 83 -8.62 7.11 -30.30
CA ALA A 83 -9.07 7.06 -28.91
C ALA A 83 -7.93 7.55 -28.01
N ILE A 84 -8.19 8.63 -27.29
CA ILE A 84 -7.22 9.28 -26.39
C ILE A 84 -7.68 9.06 -24.96
N PHE A 85 -6.88 8.30 -24.20
CA PHE A 85 -7.07 8.08 -22.78
C PHE A 85 -6.09 8.94 -22.01
N THR A 86 -6.60 9.75 -21.08
CA THR A 86 -5.79 10.61 -20.22
C THR A 86 -6.17 10.39 -18.77
N GLN A 87 -5.18 10.46 -17.89
CA GLN A 87 -5.40 10.49 -16.45
C GLN A 87 -4.39 11.43 -15.81
N ASN A 88 -4.89 12.30 -14.95
CA ASN A 88 -4.08 13.12 -14.06
C ASN A 88 -4.57 12.85 -12.63
N SER A 89 -3.70 12.30 -11.78
CA SER A 89 -4.10 11.91 -10.42
C SER A 89 -4.37 13.11 -9.50
N GLY A 90 -3.96 14.32 -9.90
CA GLY A 90 -3.87 15.49 -9.03
C GLY A 90 -2.76 15.33 -7.99
N ASN A 91 -2.77 16.17 -6.95
CA ASN A 91 -1.78 16.03 -5.88
C ASN A 91 -2.08 14.79 -5.02
N ARG A 92 -1.14 13.83 -5.03
CA ARG A 92 -1.12 12.58 -4.29
C ARG A 92 -0.02 12.52 -3.25
N ILE A 93 0.32 13.66 -2.64
CA ILE A 93 1.23 13.69 -1.48
C ILE A 93 0.75 12.79 -0.32
N ASP A 94 -0.55 12.48 -0.27
CA ASP A 94 -1.17 11.58 0.70
C ASP A 94 -0.57 10.16 0.71
N ILE A 95 0.12 9.76 -0.37
CA ILE A 95 0.80 8.46 -0.44
C ILE A 95 2.09 8.41 0.36
N MET A 96 2.68 9.56 0.66
CA MET A 96 3.93 9.66 1.41
C MET A 96 3.64 9.61 2.91
N SER A 97 4.59 9.07 3.66
CA SER A 97 4.59 9.10 5.11
C SER A 97 4.74 10.55 5.58
N THR A 98 3.98 10.93 6.60
CA THR A 98 4.19 12.20 7.32
C THR A 98 5.37 12.12 8.29
N ASN A 99 5.80 10.90 8.63
CA ASN A 99 6.92 10.66 9.53
C ASN A 99 8.22 10.64 8.73
N LEU A 100 9.14 11.54 9.09
CA LEU A 100 10.49 11.60 8.54
C LEU A 100 11.33 10.46 9.10
N GLY A 101 11.82 9.58 8.22
CA GLY A 101 12.84 8.61 8.56
C GLY A 101 14.22 9.25 8.55
N THR A 102 15.12 8.79 9.42
CA THR A 102 16.52 9.25 9.44
C THR A 102 17.44 8.07 9.63
N ILE A 103 18.47 7.95 8.80
CA ILE A 103 19.56 6.99 8.94
C ILE A 103 20.89 7.72 8.85
N ASN A 104 21.91 7.20 9.55
CA ASN A 104 23.26 7.72 9.43
C ASN A 104 23.83 7.37 8.06
N LYS A 105 24.52 8.32 7.44
CA LYS A 105 25.24 8.13 6.19
C LYS A 105 26.33 7.07 6.37
N MET A 106 26.48 6.19 5.38
CA MET A 106 27.63 5.26 5.34
C MET A 106 28.81 5.93 4.63
N ASP A 107 30.05 5.64 5.04
CA ASP A 107 31.27 6.25 4.48
C ASP A 107 31.43 6.08 2.95
N ASN A 108 30.73 5.10 2.36
CA ASN A 108 30.74 4.81 0.92
C ASN A 108 29.56 5.42 0.14
N ASP A 109 28.68 6.18 0.79
CA ASP A 109 27.58 6.85 0.09
C ASP A 109 28.15 8.03 -0.72
N SER A 110 28.16 7.85 -2.04
CA SER A 110 28.60 8.82 -3.04
C SER A 110 28.17 10.25 -2.67
N LYS A 111 29.15 11.16 -2.60
CA LYS A 111 28.92 12.60 -2.36
C LYS A 111 28.12 13.31 -3.47
N SER A 112 27.78 12.64 -4.57
CA SER A 112 27.27 13.31 -5.78
C SER A 112 25.75 13.53 -5.83
N GLN A 113 24.98 12.96 -4.91
CA GLN A 113 23.51 13.09 -4.93
C GLN A 113 23.02 13.72 -3.63
N GLU A 114 22.65 15.01 -3.65
CA GLU A 114 22.16 15.71 -2.47
C GLU A 114 20.71 15.33 -2.12
N HIS A 115 19.90 15.00 -3.12
CA HIS A 115 18.52 14.56 -2.97
C HIS A 115 18.05 13.75 -4.19
N GLY A 116 17.11 12.83 -3.95
CA GLY A 116 16.67 11.90 -4.98
C GLY A 116 15.37 11.19 -4.63
N VAL A 117 14.76 10.58 -5.64
CA VAL A 117 13.61 9.70 -5.49
C VAL A 117 14.05 8.30 -5.85
N ARG A 118 13.96 7.39 -4.89
CA ARG A 118 14.00 5.95 -5.16
C ARG A 118 12.61 5.48 -5.51
N TYR A 119 12.47 4.74 -6.60
CA TYR A 119 11.19 4.20 -7.01
C TYR A 119 11.31 2.79 -7.58
N LYS A 120 10.18 2.09 -7.64
CA LYS A 120 10.06 0.80 -8.30
C LYS A 120 8.72 0.73 -9.01
N ASN A 121 8.76 0.39 -10.28
CA ASN A 121 7.57 0.18 -11.09
C ASN A 121 7.40 -1.30 -11.39
N GLU A 122 6.21 -1.83 -11.17
CA GLU A 122 5.88 -3.22 -11.46
C GLU A 122 4.58 -3.28 -12.26
N LEU A 123 4.71 -3.60 -13.55
CA LEU A 123 3.56 -3.83 -14.42
C LEU A 123 3.08 -5.27 -14.21
N LYS A 124 1.84 -5.43 -13.76
CA LYS A 124 1.19 -6.73 -13.54
C LYS A 124 0.31 -7.07 -14.71
N PHE A 125 0.25 -8.36 -15.04
CA PHE A 125 -0.57 -8.91 -16.10
C PHE A 125 -1.57 -9.93 -15.55
N PHE A 126 -2.72 -10.10 -16.22
CA PHE A 126 -3.66 -11.19 -15.90
C PHE A 126 -3.07 -12.55 -16.28
N SER A 127 -2.45 -12.60 -17.44
CA SER A 127 -1.63 -13.70 -17.93
C SER A 127 -0.52 -13.10 -18.80
N ALA A 128 0.73 -13.35 -18.42
CA ALA A 128 1.89 -12.95 -19.19
C ALA A 128 2.74 -14.17 -19.49
N SER A 129 3.25 -14.24 -20.72
CA SER A 129 4.27 -15.23 -21.04
C SER A 129 5.56 -14.90 -20.27
N PRO A 130 6.42 -15.89 -19.97
CA PRO A 130 7.72 -15.66 -19.33
C PRO A 130 8.57 -14.62 -20.08
N GLU A 131 8.48 -14.57 -21.41
CA GLU A 131 9.21 -13.62 -22.25
C GLU A 131 8.72 -12.19 -22.03
N LEU A 132 7.40 -11.95 -21.97
CA LEU A 132 6.85 -10.62 -21.71
C LEU A 132 7.30 -10.11 -20.34
N ASN A 133 7.21 -10.95 -19.31
CA ASN A 133 7.68 -10.59 -17.96
C ASN A 133 9.17 -10.24 -17.98
N SER A 134 10.00 -11.02 -18.69
CA SER A 134 11.44 -10.75 -18.79
C SER A 134 11.74 -9.41 -19.46
N ILE A 135 11.05 -9.08 -20.56
CA ILE A 135 11.24 -7.80 -21.27
C ILE A 135 10.81 -6.64 -20.38
N VAL A 136 9.64 -6.74 -19.75
CA VAL A 136 9.10 -5.72 -18.86
C VAL A 136 10.05 -5.47 -17.69
N SER A 137 10.49 -6.53 -16.98
CA SER A 137 11.46 -6.38 -15.89
C SER A 137 12.77 -5.73 -16.37
N LYS A 138 13.32 -6.17 -17.51
CA LYS A 138 14.55 -5.58 -18.08
C LYS A 138 14.42 -4.10 -18.46
N ILE A 139 13.21 -3.61 -18.73
CA ILE A 139 12.96 -2.20 -19.07
C ILE A 139 12.72 -1.41 -17.79
N LEU A 140 11.92 -1.93 -16.86
CA LEU A 140 11.54 -1.25 -15.63
C LEU A 140 12.65 -1.24 -14.57
N ASP A 141 13.50 -2.28 -14.50
CA ASP A 141 14.60 -2.39 -13.53
C ASP A 141 15.84 -1.56 -13.90
N ARG A 142 15.82 -0.80 -15.02
CA ARG A 142 16.98 -0.02 -15.46
C ARG A 142 17.27 1.18 -14.57
N HIS A 143 16.24 1.70 -13.89
CA HIS A 143 16.32 2.94 -13.14
C HIS A 143 15.47 2.82 -11.88
N ASP A 144 16.13 2.64 -10.73
CA ASP A 144 15.50 2.62 -9.41
C ASP A 144 15.63 3.96 -8.68
N ILE A 145 16.44 4.88 -9.20
CA ILE A 145 16.75 6.17 -8.59
C ILE A 145 16.72 7.26 -9.64
N THR A 146 16.02 8.35 -9.34
CA THR A 146 16.06 9.60 -10.09
C THR A 146 16.63 10.70 -9.21
N ASN A 147 17.69 11.34 -9.70
CA ASN A 147 18.24 12.53 -9.07
C ASN A 147 17.29 13.70 -9.28
N ILE A 148 17.01 14.43 -8.22
CA ILE A 148 16.24 15.65 -8.30
C ILE A 148 17.25 16.79 -8.44
N THR A 149 17.06 17.68 -9.42
CA THR A 149 17.93 18.86 -9.63
C THR A 149 17.12 20.15 -9.71
N GLU A 150 15.80 20.02 -9.87
CA GLU A 150 14.84 21.10 -10.00
C GLU A 150 13.67 20.83 -9.06
N THR A 151 13.06 21.90 -8.55
CA THR A 151 11.91 21.81 -7.63
C THR A 151 10.75 21.03 -8.23
N LYS A 152 10.57 21.06 -9.56
CA LYS A 152 9.65 20.18 -10.28
C LYS A 152 10.44 19.21 -11.15
N SER A 153 10.32 17.92 -10.87
CA SER A 153 11.11 16.89 -11.55
C SER A 153 10.25 15.69 -11.92
N LYS A 154 10.54 15.08 -13.07
CA LYS A 154 9.95 13.80 -13.46
C LYS A 154 10.67 12.68 -12.73
N ILE A 155 9.93 11.82 -12.04
CA ILE A 155 10.47 10.64 -11.36
C ILE A 155 10.75 9.55 -12.38
N TYR A 156 9.75 9.19 -13.20
CA TYR A 156 9.89 8.16 -14.23
C TYR A 156 9.01 8.46 -15.43
N SER A 157 9.31 7.78 -16.53
CA SER A 157 8.49 7.72 -17.75
C SER A 157 8.55 6.31 -18.32
N ILE A 158 7.45 5.57 -18.24
CA ILE A 158 7.32 4.24 -18.84
C ILE A 158 6.65 4.40 -20.20
N ASP A 159 7.35 3.96 -21.25
CA ASP A 159 6.79 3.89 -22.60
C ASP A 159 6.27 2.46 -22.86
N LEU A 160 4.95 2.28 -22.78
CA LEU A 160 4.32 0.99 -23.06
C LEU A 160 4.39 0.63 -24.55
N LYS A 161 4.53 1.61 -25.45
CA LYS A 161 4.74 1.34 -26.88
C LYS A 161 6.12 0.73 -27.10
N GLU A 162 7.15 1.22 -26.43
CA GLU A 162 8.49 0.61 -26.46
C GLU A 162 8.46 -0.85 -25.98
N ILE A 163 7.74 -1.12 -24.87
CA ILE A 163 7.55 -2.48 -24.35
C ILE A 163 6.84 -3.37 -25.39
N PHE A 164 5.76 -2.86 -25.98
CA PHE A 164 4.98 -3.57 -27.00
C PHE A 164 5.81 -3.88 -28.25
N ASP A 165 6.54 -2.89 -28.77
CA ASP A 165 7.36 -3.01 -29.98
C ASP A 165 8.49 -4.03 -29.74
N LYS A 166 9.20 -3.94 -28.61
CA LYS A 166 10.24 -4.91 -28.23
C LYS A 166 9.71 -6.31 -28.04
N TYR A 167 8.51 -6.46 -27.47
CA TYR A 167 7.91 -7.79 -27.32
C TYR A 167 7.54 -8.41 -28.67
N ASN A 168 7.25 -7.61 -29.69
CA ASN A 168 6.83 -8.07 -31.01
C ASN A 168 7.95 -8.12 -32.07
N GLU A 169 9.16 -7.65 -31.74
CA GLU A 169 10.28 -7.55 -32.69
C GLU A 169 10.68 -8.91 -33.27
N ASP A 170 10.91 -9.91 -32.41
CA ASP A 170 11.44 -11.23 -32.79
C ASP A 170 10.38 -12.36 -32.83
N ARG A 171 9.10 -12.04 -32.63
CA ARG A 171 8.05 -13.05 -32.53
C ARG A 171 7.46 -13.39 -33.89
N LYS A 172 7.39 -14.70 -34.18
CA LYS A 172 6.70 -15.22 -35.37
C LYS A 172 5.21 -14.88 -35.39
N SER A 173 4.55 -14.94 -34.23
CA SER A 173 3.18 -14.51 -34.05
C SER A 173 3.16 -13.25 -33.20
N LYS A 174 2.83 -12.11 -33.82
CA LYS A 174 2.77 -10.82 -33.15
C LYS A 174 1.48 -10.73 -32.34
N VAL A 175 1.62 -10.18 -31.14
CA VAL A 175 0.49 -9.82 -30.28
C VAL A 175 -0.06 -8.49 -30.78
N THR A 176 -1.37 -8.43 -30.96
CA THR A 176 -2.09 -7.21 -31.36
C THR A 176 -2.09 -6.19 -30.23
N THR A 177 -2.29 -4.91 -30.57
CA THR A 177 -2.47 -3.84 -29.55
C THR A 177 -3.59 -4.17 -28.57
N LYS A 178 -4.69 -4.75 -29.08
CA LYS A 178 -5.82 -5.19 -28.25
C LYS A 178 -5.37 -6.24 -27.23
N GLU A 179 -4.77 -7.34 -27.68
CA GLU A 179 -4.30 -8.40 -26.79
C GLU A 179 -3.28 -7.89 -25.76
N PHE A 180 -2.37 -7.00 -26.16
CA PHE A 180 -1.41 -6.41 -25.24
C PHE A 180 -2.09 -5.62 -24.11
N PHE A 181 -2.96 -4.66 -24.42
CA PHE A 181 -3.64 -3.89 -23.39
C PHE A 181 -4.61 -4.72 -22.55
N LEU A 182 -5.30 -5.70 -23.15
CA LEU A 182 -6.16 -6.61 -22.40
C LEU A 182 -5.37 -7.51 -21.42
N SER A 183 -4.09 -7.76 -21.68
CA SER A 183 -3.23 -8.53 -20.78
C SER A 183 -2.78 -7.74 -19.54
N ILE A 184 -2.72 -6.42 -19.62
CA ILE A 184 -2.26 -5.55 -18.53
C ILE A 184 -3.34 -5.46 -17.46
N LYS A 185 -2.99 -5.84 -16.24
CA LYS A 185 -3.87 -5.77 -15.08
C LYS A 185 -3.78 -4.42 -14.37
N ASN A 186 -2.55 -3.98 -14.08
CA ASN A 186 -2.27 -2.71 -13.41
C ASN A 186 -0.77 -2.38 -13.43
N LEU A 187 -0.45 -1.13 -13.11
CA LEU A 187 0.88 -0.70 -12.71
C LEU A 187 0.89 -0.44 -11.20
N VAL A 188 1.84 -1.04 -10.49
CA VAL A 188 2.15 -0.71 -9.09
C VAL A 188 3.41 0.13 -9.07
N THR A 189 3.35 1.26 -8.38
CA THR A 189 4.48 2.17 -8.25
C THR A 189 4.80 2.41 -6.78
N SER A 190 6.02 2.06 -6.39
CA SER A 190 6.57 2.35 -5.08
C SER A 190 7.56 3.50 -5.12
N ILE A 191 7.54 4.41 -4.14
CA ILE A 191 8.31 5.66 -4.16
C ILE A 191 8.78 5.99 -2.74
N SER A 192 10.04 6.40 -2.61
CA SER A 192 10.61 7.01 -1.41
C SER A 192 11.47 8.22 -1.82
N TYR A 193 11.23 9.37 -1.22
CA TYR A 193 12.05 10.57 -1.42
C TYR A 193 13.14 10.63 -0.34
N TYR A 194 14.36 11.02 -0.70
CA TYR A 194 15.45 11.22 0.25
C TYR A 194 16.24 12.49 -0.02
N TYR A 195 16.84 13.04 1.03
CA TYR A 195 17.82 14.11 0.96
C TYR A 195 18.91 13.92 2.03
N TYR A 196 20.10 14.43 1.75
CA TYR A 196 21.23 14.42 2.67
C TYR A 196 21.25 15.73 3.48
N ASP A 197 21.49 15.61 4.79
CA ASP A 197 21.74 16.75 5.69
C ASP A 197 22.87 16.37 6.65
N ASN A 198 24.03 16.99 6.48
CA ASN A 198 25.27 16.63 7.18
C ASN A 198 25.59 15.12 7.04
N ASP A 199 25.70 14.41 8.17
CA ASP A 199 25.99 12.98 8.24
C ASP A 199 24.74 12.09 8.26
N SER A 200 23.57 12.66 7.92
CA SER A 200 22.28 11.97 7.95
C SER A 200 21.62 11.95 6.57
N ILE A 201 20.92 10.85 6.30
CA ILE A 201 19.97 10.72 5.20
C ILE A 201 18.58 10.78 5.81
N HIS A 202 17.83 11.79 5.38
CA HIS A 202 16.43 11.92 5.72
C HIS A 202 15.58 11.40 4.57
N TYR A 203 14.50 10.69 4.87
CA TYR A 203 13.64 10.13 3.84
C TYR A 203 12.16 10.14 4.23
N PHE A 204 11.35 10.39 3.21
CA PHE A 204 9.92 10.15 3.24
C PHE A 204 9.65 8.86 2.47
N ASP A 205 9.35 7.79 3.21
CA ASP A 205 8.86 6.56 2.60
C ASP A 205 7.35 6.66 2.35
N GLN A 206 6.77 5.62 1.79
CA GLN A 206 5.32 5.48 1.64
C GLN A 206 4.62 5.46 3.00
N LYS A 207 3.36 5.91 3.00
CA LYS A 207 2.49 5.85 4.18
C LYS A 207 2.40 4.44 4.73
N GLU A 208 2.42 4.35 6.06
CA GLU A 208 2.40 3.08 6.78
C GLU A 208 1.23 2.17 6.34
N GLY A 209 1.53 0.89 6.07
CA GLY A 209 0.56 -0.12 5.62
C GLY A 209 0.30 -0.14 4.11
N TYR A 210 0.85 0.81 3.36
CA TYR A 210 0.72 0.89 1.90
C TYR A 210 1.99 0.42 1.17
N LEU A 211 1.80 -0.16 -0.02
CA LEU A 211 2.85 -0.61 -0.95
C LEU A 211 3.09 0.41 -2.08
N GLY A 212 2.17 1.34 -2.27
CA GLY A 212 2.31 2.41 -3.25
C GLY A 212 1.04 2.74 -4.00
N TYR A 213 1.23 3.39 -5.14
CA TYR A 213 0.16 3.82 -6.02
C TYR A 213 -0.17 2.71 -7.02
N LEU A 214 -1.47 2.47 -7.22
CA LEU A 214 -1.99 1.44 -8.11
C LEU A 214 -2.77 2.10 -9.23
N THR A 215 -2.24 2.03 -10.45
CA THR A 215 -2.95 2.45 -11.67
C THR A 215 -3.72 1.24 -12.20
N ALA A 216 -5.01 1.13 -11.89
CA ALA A 216 -5.86 0.02 -12.30
C ALA A 216 -7.09 0.50 -13.08
N GLU A 217 -7.76 1.56 -12.63
CA GLU A 217 -8.94 2.13 -13.29
C GLU A 217 -8.60 2.68 -14.68
N PHE A 218 -7.41 3.25 -14.85
CA PHE A 218 -6.90 3.66 -16.17
C PHE A 218 -6.90 2.50 -17.19
N PHE A 219 -6.31 1.36 -16.82
CA PHE A 219 -6.28 0.18 -17.70
C PHE A 219 -7.65 -0.46 -17.87
N LYS A 220 -8.50 -0.46 -16.84
CA LYS A 220 -9.89 -0.94 -16.96
C LYS A 220 -10.70 -0.14 -17.99
N LYS A 221 -10.48 1.17 -18.07
CA LYS A 221 -11.17 2.02 -19.06
C LYS A 221 -10.70 1.73 -20.49
N ILE A 222 -9.39 1.52 -20.69
CA ILE A 222 -8.84 1.06 -21.97
C ILE A 222 -9.40 -0.32 -22.33
N TYR A 223 -9.38 -1.25 -21.38
CA TYR A 223 -9.91 -2.60 -21.54
C TYR A 223 -11.36 -2.59 -22.02
N LYS A 224 -12.22 -1.82 -21.34
CA LYS A 224 -13.64 -1.68 -21.69
C LYS A 224 -13.82 -1.15 -23.11
N TYR A 225 -13.09 -0.11 -23.49
CA TYR A 225 -13.16 0.46 -24.84
C TYR A 225 -12.78 -0.56 -25.94
N LEU A 226 -11.70 -1.31 -25.73
CA LEU A 226 -11.22 -2.33 -26.68
C LEU A 226 -12.16 -3.54 -26.80
N GLN A 227 -12.89 -3.84 -25.73
CA GLN A 227 -13.96 -4.84 -25.77
C GLN A 227 -15.22 -4.34 -26.46
N GLU A 228 -15.58 -3.07 -26.34
CA GLU A 228 -16.78 -2.52 -27.01
C GLU A 228 -16.55 -2.33 -28.52
N ASN A 229 -15.30 -2.21 -28.96
CA ASN A 229 -14.91 -1.98 -30.36
C ASN A 229 -14.24 -3.21 -31.00
N GLU A 230 -14.83 -4.40 -30.87
CA GLU A 230 -14.15 -5.66 -31.21
C GLU A 230 -13.70 -5.80 -32.67
N MET A 231 -14.42 -5.16 -33.59
CA MET A 231 -14.19 -5.27 -35.04
C MET A 231 -13.19 -4.24 -35.59
N ALA A 232 -12.64 -3.37 -34.74
CA ALA A 232 -11.65 -2.38 -35.16
C ALA A 232 -10.23 -2.94 -35.11
N THR A 233 -9.38 -2.48 -36.01
CA THR A 233 -7.93 -2.63 -35.86
C THR A 233 -7.41 -1.49 -35.00
N PHE A 234 -6.43 -1.81 -34.15
CA PHE A 234 -5.87 -0.88 -33.18
C PHE A 234 -4.36 -0.79 -33.35
N LYS A 235 -3.82 0.42 -33.26
CA LYS A 235 -2.39 0.67 -33.28
C LYS A 235 -2.00 1.69 -32.21
N ILE A 236 -0.96 1.39 -31.45
CA ILE A 236 -0.45 2.30 -30.41
C ILE A 236 0.30 3.46 -31.10
N LYS A 237 -0.22 4.68 -30.95
CA LYS A 237 0.48 5.90 -31.39
C LYS A 237 1.37 6.45 -30.28
N GLU A 238 0.84 6.53 -29.06
CA GLU A 238 1.55 6.96 -27.86
C GLU A 238 1.03 6.17 -26.66
N ALA A 239 1.89 5.77 -25.73
CA ALA A 239 1.46 5.13 -24.48
C ALA A 239 2.48 5.38 -23.37
N LYS A 240 2.29 6.46 -22.62
CA LYS A 240 3.21 6.92 -21.56
C LYS A 240 2.53 6.90 -20.19
N LEU A 241 3.27 6.40 -19.21
CA LEU A 241 2.91 6.48 -17.80
C LEU A 241 4.02 7.23 -17.08
N GLU A 242 3.72 8.37 -16.48
CA GLU A 242 4.70 9.25 -15.88
C GLU A 242 4.33 9.60 -14.44
N ALA A 243 5.35 9.86 -13.62
CA ALA A 243 5.17 10.46 -12.31
C ALA A 243 6.09 11.65 -12.13
N PHE A 244 5.60 12.65 -11.40
CA PHE A 244 6.28 13.92 -11.16
C PHE A 244 6.24 14.22 -9.67
N ILE A 245 7.35 14.76 -9.16
CA ILE A 245 7.44 15.31 -7.81
C ILE A 245 7.67 16.82 -7.90
N GLU A 246 7.00 17.55 -7.02
CA GLU A 246 7.28 18.95 -6.76
C GLU A 246 7.73 19.10 -5.30
N LEU A 247 8.82 19.79 -5.08
CA LEU A 247 9.41 20.08 -3.78
C LEU A 247 9.28 21.58 -3.47
N GLU A 248 9.31 21.90 -2.18
CA GLU A 248 9.57 23.28 -1.75
C GLU A 248 10.99 23.70 -2.11
N SER A 249 11.27 25.01 -2.08
CA SER A 249 12.57 25.56 -2.49
C SER A 249 13.75 25.07 -1.63
N ASP A 250 13.48 24.54 -0.44
CA ASP A 250 14.48 23.97 0.45
C ASP A 250 14.85 22.52 0.12
N PHE A 251 14.15 21.88 -0.81
CA PHE A 251 14.25 20.45 -1.14
C PHE A 251 14.05 19.51 0.06
N LYS A 252 13.60 20.00 1.22
CA LYS A 252 13.34 19.15 2.41
C LYS A 252 11.89 18.72 2.48
N THR A 253 10.99 19.46 1.83
CA THR A 253 9.56 19.20 1.89
C THR A 253 9.00 18.86 0.51
N ILE A 254 8.23 17.77 0.43
CA ILE A 254 7.45 17.44 -0.76
C ILE A 254 6.22 18.35 -0.77
N LYS A 255 5.99 19.06 -1.88
CA LYS A 255 4.83 19.92 -2.09
C LYS A 255 3.73 19.18 -2.83
N SER A 256 4.09 18.45 -3.88
CA SER A 256 3.15 17.65 -4.64
C SER A 256 3.79 16.40 -5.22
N LEU A 257 2.94 15.39 -5.43
CA LEU A 257 3.27 14.20 -6.19
C LEU A 257 2.13 13.95 -7.17
N ASN A 258 2.41 13.76 -8.45
CA ASN A 258 1.39 13.51 -9.46
C ASN A 258 1.75 12.35 -10.36
N PHE A 259 0.74 11.60 -10.80
CA PHE A 259 0.81 10.56 -11.81
C PHE A 259 0.00 11.02 -13.03
N GLU A 260 0.67 11.05 -14.18
CA GLU A 260 0.09 11.47 -15.45
C GLU A 260 0.24 10.34 -16.46
N ASN A 261 -0.88 9.81 -16.92
CA ASN A 261 -0.92 8.69 -17.84
C ASN A 261 -1.64 9.12 -19.12
N LYS A 262 -1.10 8.70 -20.27
CA LYS A 262 -1.65 9.01 -21.58
C LYS A 262 -1.46 7.85 -22.54
N VAL A 263 -2.55 7.41 -23.16
CA VAL A 263 -2.54 6.41 -24.23
C VAL A 263 -3.34 6.94 -25.40
N ILE A 264 -2.74 6.94 -26.59
CA ILE A 264 -3.40 7.25 -27.85
C ILE A 264 -3.38 6.01 -28.72
N ILE A 265 -4.57 5.54 -29.09
CA ILE A 265 -4.78 4.39 -29.96
C ILE A 265 -5.40 4.90 -31.26
N GLU A 266 -4.72 4.63 -32.37
CA GLU A 266 -5.27 4.80 -33.72
C GLU A 266 -6.25 3.65 -33.99
N THR A 267 -7.44 3.99 -34.47
CA THR A 267 -8.55 3.06 -34.72
C THR A 267 -8.95 3.09 -36.19
N GLU A 268 -8.92 1.94 -36.87
CA GLU A 268 -9.52 1.82 -38.20
C GLU A 268 -10.73 0.87 -38.11
N LYS A 269 -11.90 1.37 -38.49
CA LYS A 269 -13.10 0.53 -38.57
C LYS A 269 -13.01 -0.32 -39.83
N VAL A 270 -13.02 -1.64 -39.66
CA VAL A 270 -13.14 -2.56 -40.80
C VAL A 270 -14.55 -2.39 -41.35
N SER A 271 -14.69 -1.72 -42.49
CA SER A 271 -15.95 -1.65 -43.22
C SER A 271 -16.29 -3.06 -43.71
N VAL A 272 -17.32 -3.67 -43.12
CA VAL A 272 -17.91 -4.90 -43.64
C VAL A 272 -18.62 -4.52 -44.94
N GLU A 273 -17.93 -4.68 -46.07
CA GLU A 273 -18.62 -4.76 -47.36
C GLU A 273 -19.46 -6.03 -47.32
N ASN A 274 -20.78 -5.86 -47.17
CA ASN A 274 -21.75 -6.93 -47.34
C ASN A 274 -21.57 -7.53 -48.74
N LYS A 275 -21.05 -8.75 -48.83
CA LYS A 275 -21.16 -9.60 -50.01
C LYS A 275 -22.43 -10.42 -49.96
#